data_AF-A0A8X6KYK8-F1
#
_entry.id   AF-A0A8X6KYK8-F1
#
_cell.length_a   1.000
_cell.length_b   1.000
_cell.length_c   1.000
_cell.angle_alpha   90.00
_cell.angle_beta   90.00
_cell.angle_gamma   90.00
#
_symmetry.space_group_name_H-M   'P 1'
#
loop_
_entity.id
_entity.type
_entity.pdbx_description
1 polymer ?
#
loop_
_entity_poly.entity_id
_entity_poly.type
_entity_poly.pdbx_seq_one_letter_code
_entity_poly.pdbx_strand_id
1 'polypeptide(L)'
;HLIAQTREKQAVTLSEVEWRNRKIPVRQEKIRLFLLNVQDSQMQVEQAADLQAKIAVYERLLMDCKDAIQVVRDEMKDQAGKGRSEAAHSSLMFLQSYLTYIRLSKTVERNLLFIESLKENMNSSETAVDGKRATKPQDLVRPYEIIIQNLNEMTQLPGLENDLNFLEETEASSLAYKAHRCFYIAEVYSAVNKWVEAVALYGRAEEYIKRSLKNPALKEKKLIGQLKELSTKIEANKYNAYSLSILGTDNSSAQGDSASKNKKPLMERLDEYVEDPTLISQQPHIAQFPPDFQPIPCKPLFFDLALNQIEFPSLDDRIEQKKGGGITNFVRGWLGGWK
;
A
#
# COMPACT_ATOMS: atom_id res chain seq x y z
N HIS A 1 33.63 -26.86 -26.88
CA HIS A 1 34.82 -26.55 -27.69
C HIS A 1 34.54 -25.59 -28.85
N LEU A 2 33.50 -25.82 -29.67
CA LEU A 2 33.18 -24.95 -30.82
C LEU A 2 32.80 -23.51 -30.44
N ILE A 3 31.95 -23.32 -29.42
CA ILE A 3 31.50 -22.00 -28.96
C ILE A 3 32.67 -21.14 -28.44
N ALA A 4 33.61 -21.74 -27.70
CA ALA A 4 34.80 -21.05 -27.20
C ALA A 4 35.70 -20.59 -28.36
N GLN A 5 35.93 -21.45 -29.37
CA GLN A 5 36.73 -21.10 -30.55
C GLN A 5 36.07 -20.03 -31.42
N THR A 6 34.74 -20.03 -31.55
CA THR A 6 34.01 -18.95 -32.24
C THR A 6 34.14 -17.62 -31.49
N ARG A 7 34.08 -17.65 -30.15
CA ARG A 7 34.24 -16.46 -29.31
C ARG A 7 35.64 -15.87 -29.40
N GLU A 8 36.68 -16.70 -29.42
CA GLU A 8 38.07 -16.25 -29.63
C GLU A 8 38.23 -15.55 -30.98
N LYS A 9 37.65 -16.08 -32.06
CA LYS A 9 37.67 -15.44 -33.39
C LYS A 9 36.95 -14.09 -33.41
N GLN A 10 35.78 -14.00 -32.77
CA GLN A 10 35.02 -12.75 -32.65
C GLN A 10 35.72 -11.73 -31.73
N ALA A 11 36.47 -12.19 -30.73
CA ALA A 11 37.22 -11.31 -29.85
C ALA A 11 38.35 -10.60 -30.59
N VAL A 12 38.90 -11.16 -31.67
CA VAL A 12 39.91 -10.48 -32.48
C VAL A 12 39.33 -9.27 -33.22
N THR A 13 38.03 -9.28 -33.56
CA THR A 13 37.38 -8.21 -34.31
C THR A 13 36.74 -7.14 -33.42
N LEU A 14 36.51 -7.40 -32.13
CA LEU A 14 35.87 -6.46 -31.19
C LEU A 14 36.83 -5.36 -30.72
N SER A 15 37.16 -4.38 -31.57
CA SER A 15 38.10 -3.30 -31.20
C SER A 15 37.48 -2.17 -30.35
N GLU A 16 36.15 -2.02 -30.38
CA GLU A 16 35.41 -0.99 -29.66
C GLU A 16 34.06 -1.50 -29.14
N VAL A 17 33.55 -0.88 -28.09
CA VAL A 17 32.19 -1.08 -27.57
C VAL A 17 31.48 0.26 -27.42
N GLU A 18 30.19 0.31 -27.69
CA GLU A 18 29.37 1.51 -27.52
C GLU A 18 28.54 1.41 -26.23
N TRP A 19 28.62 2.44 -25.39
CA TRP A 19 27.83 2.55 -24.17
C TRP A 19 27.44 4.01 -23.91
N ARG A 20 26.15 4.26 -23.65
CA ARG A 20 25.58 5.60 -23.44
C ARG A 20 26.01 6.62 -24.53
N ASN A 21 25.90 6.23 -25.80
CA ASN A 21 26.29 7.02 -26.99
C ASN A 21 27.78 7.40 -27.06
N ARG A 22 28.64 6.68 -26.34
CA ARG A 22 30.10 6.86 -26.37
C ARG A 22 30.76 5.56 -26.80
N LYS A 23 31.69 5.68 -27.76
CA LYS A 23 32.54 4.57 -28.20
C LYS A 23 33.75 4.45 -27.29
N ILE A 24 34.01 3.23 -26.83
CA ILE A 24 35.08 2.90 -25.90
C ILE A 24 36.02 1.90 -26.59
N PRO A 25 37.28 2.25 -26.87
CA PRO A 25 38.24 1.30 -27.45
C PRO A 25 38.61 0.21 -26.44
N VAL A 26 38.64 -1.06 -26.89
CA VAL A 26 38.93 -2.23 -26.06
C VAL A 26 40.18 -2.95 -26.58
N ARG A 27 41.33 -2.63 -26.00
CA ARG A 27 42.64 -3.16 -26.44
C ARG A 27 43.00 -4.51 -25.84
N GLN A 28 42.50 -4.80 -24.64
CA GLN A 28 42.81 -6.03 -23.92
C GLN A 28 41.92 -7.18 -24.38
N GLU A 29 42.55 -8.28 -24.80
CA GLU A 29 41.84 -9.48 -25.27
C GLU A 29 40.92 -10.08 -24.21
N LYS A 30 41.38 -10.14 -22.95
CA LYS A 30 40.56 -10.61 -21.82
C LYS A 30 39.26 -9.83 -21.67
N ILE A 31 39.30 -8.51 -21.87
CA ILE A 31 38.11 -7.66 -21.79
C ILE A 31 37.20 -7.91 -22.99
N ARG A 32 37.75 -8.10 -24.19
CA ARG A 32 36.95 -8.43 -25.38
C ARG A 32 36.20 -9.76 -25.21
N LEU A 33 36.89 -10.80 -24.74
CA LEU A 33 36.28 -12.09 -24.44
C LEU A 33 35.18 -11.98 -23.38
N PHE A 34 35.41 -11.19 -22.33
CA PHE A 34 34.40 -10.93 -21.31
C PHE A 34 33.17 -10.21 -21.89
N LEU A 35 33.35 -9.15 -22.66
CA LEU A 35 32.25 -8.40 -23.27
C LEU A 35 31.41 -9.25 -24.23
N LEU A 36 32.05 -10.15 -24.99
CA LEU A 36 31.33 -11.15 -25.79
C LEU A 36 30.54 -12.12 -24.91
N ASN A 37 31.10 -12.57 -23.79
CA ASN A 37 30.35 -13.38 -22.83
C ASN A 37 29.15 -12.64 -22.24
N VAL A 38 29.26 -11.32 -21.99
CA VAL A 38 28.13 -10.48 -21.57
C VAL A 38 27.03 -10.47 -22.65
N GLN A 39 27.38 -10.35 -23.93
CA GLN A 39 26.40 -10.39 -25.03
C GLN A 39 25.69 -11.75 -25.12
N ASP A 40 26.44 -12.84 -24.98
CA ASP A 40 25.88 -14.19 -25.00
C ASP A 40 25.09 -14.55 -23.72
N SER A 41 25.32 -13.84 -22.61
CA SER A 41 24.75 -14.21 -21.32
C SER A 41 23.22 -14.16 -21.29
N GLN A 42 22.61 -13.22 -22.01
CA GLN A 42 21.16 -13.11 -22.09
C GLN A 42 20.54 -14.39 -22.66
N MET A 43 21.11 -14.90 -23.75
CA MET A 43 20.67 -16.16 -24.37
C MET A 43 20.88 -17.35 -23.43
N GLN A 44 22.02 -17.39 -22.72
CA GLN A 44 22.29 -18.46 -21.75
C GLN A 44 21.28 -18.47 -20.59
N VAL A 45 20.88 -17.29 -20.11
CA VAL A 45 19.85 -17.14 -19.08
C VAL A 45 18.48 -17.58 -19.59
N GLU A 46 18.13 -17.25 -20.83
CA GLU A 46 16.86 -17.67 -21.44
C GLU A 46 16.78 -19.18 -21.66
N GLN A 47 17.91 -19.82 -22.01
CA GLN A 47 18.00 -21.27 -22.24
C GLN A 47 18.17 -22.10 -20.96
N ALA A 48 18.46 -21.48 -19.82
CA ALA A 48 18.67 -22.18 -18.57
C ALA A 48 17.36 -22.81 -18.05
N ALA A 49 17.46 -24.05 -17.57
CA ALA A 49 16.31 -24.90 -17.25
C ALA A 49 15.46 -24.39 -16.07
N ASP A 50 16.10 -23.82 -15.04
CA ASP A 50 15.43 -23.35 -13.83
C ASP A 50 16.07 -22.05 -13.29
N LEU A 51 15.47 -21.47 -12.25
CA LEU A 51 15.98 -20.24 -11.63
C LEU A 51 17.39 -20.39 -11.05
N GLN A 52 17.76 -21.58 -10.54
CA GLN A 52 19.10 -21.81 -9.98
C GLN A 52 20.16 -21.82 -11.08
N ALA A 53 19.88 -22.45 -12.22
CA ALA A 53 20.72 -22.42 -13.40
C ALA A 53 20.87 -20.99 -13.94
N LYS A 54 19.79 -20.19 -13.97
CA LYS A 54 19.84 -18.77 -14.35
C LYS A 54 20.74 -17.95 -13.42
N ILE A 55 20.61 -18.15 -12.11
CA ILE A 55 21.46 -17.50 -11.11
C ILE A 55 22.94 -17.86 -11.32
N ALA A 56 23.24 -19.15 -11.56
CA ALA A 56 24.60 -19.63 -11.77
C ALA A 56 25.28 -19.00 -13.01
N VAL A 57 24.52 -18.73 -14.09
CA VAL A 57 25.03 -18.01 -15.27
C VAL A 57 25.53 -16.61 -14.87
N TYR A 58 24.72 -15.86 -14.11
CA TYR A 58 25.13 -14.53 -13.65
C TYR A 58 26.27 -14.57 -12.64
N GLU A 59 26.32 -15.56 -11.75
CA GLU A 59 27.42 -15.70 -10.79
C GLU A 59 28.76 -15.92 -11.49
N ARG A 60 28.79 -16.79 -12.51
CA ARG A 60 29.98 -16.96 -13.35
C ARG A 60 30.37 -15.67 -14.06
N LEU A 61 29.39 -14.97 -14.65
CA LEU A 61 29.65 -13.71 -15.34
C LEU A 61 30.19 -12.62 -14.39
N LEU A 62 29.72 -12.58 -13.15
CA LEU A 62 30.20 -11.65 -12.13
C LEU A 62 31.65 -11.95 -11.70
N MET A 63 32.05 -13.23 -11.66
CA MET A 63 33.44 -13.62 -11.44
C MET A 63 34.33 -13.12 -12.58
N ASP A 64 33.94 -13.41 -13.83
CA ASP A 64 34.69 -12.94 -15.01
C ASP A 64 34.77 -11.39 -15.07
N CYS A 65 33.70 -10.70 -14.63
CA CYS A 65 33.65 -9.25 -14.59
C CYS A 65 34.65 -8.66 -13.58
N LYS A 66 34.81 -9.30 -12.42
CA LYS A 66 35.80 -8.89 -11.42
C LYS A 66 37.21 -8.94 -11.99
N ASP A 67 37.53 -10.00 -12.72
CA ASP A 67 38.83 -10.17 -13.37
C ASP A 67 39.04 -9.12 -14.48
N ALA A 68 38.01 -8.85 -15.29
CA ALA A 68 38.06 -7.80 -16.31
C ALA A 68 38.29 -6.40 -15.72
N ILE A 69 37.62 -6.04 -14.63
CA ILE A 69 37.83 -4.77 -13.91
C ILE A 69 39.27 -4.70 -13.38
N GLN A 70 39.80 -5.80 -12.86
CA GLN A 70 41.16 -5.85 -12.34
C GLN A 70 42.19 -5.62 -13.45
N VAL A 71 41.99 -6.20 -14.64
CA VAL A 71 42.84 -5.96 -15.82
C VAL A 71 42.88 -4.47 -16.19
N VAL A 72 41.74 -3.78 -16.22
CA VAL A 72 41.71 -2.33 -16.51
C VAL A 72 42.43 -1.53 -15.42
N ARG A 73 42.21 -1.88 -14.16
CA ARG A 73 42.84 -1.19 -13.02
C ARG A 73 44.36 -1.31 -13.06
N ASP A 74 44.87 -2.49 -13.40
CA ASP A 74 46.31 -2.71 -13.52
C ASP A 74 46.89 -1.97 -14.72
N GLU A 75 46.19 -1.95 -15.87
CA GLU A 75 46.59 -1.14 -17.03
C GLU A 75 46.63 0.36 -16.69
N MET A 76 45.66 0.86 -15.93
CA MET A 76 45.66 2.26 -15.51
C MET A 76 46.84 2.62 -14.59
N LYS A 77 47.20 1.73 -13.65
CA LYS A 77 48.38 1.92 -12.79
C LYS A 77 49.67 1.94 -13.60
N ASP A 78 49.81 1.03 -14.56
CA ASP A 78 50.96 0.96 -15.45
C ASP A 78 51.10 2.22 -16.32
N GLN A 79 49.98 2.82 -16.74
CA GLN A 79 49.98 4.03 -17.55
C GLN A 79 50.27 5.30 -16.75
N ALA A 80 49.90 5.35 -15.47
CA ALA A 80 50.24 6.46 -14.59
C ALA A 80 51.76 6.61 -14.42
N GLY A 81 52.51 5.50 -14.42
CA GLY A 81 53.98 5.51 -14.34
C GLY A 81 54.70 5.84 -15.66
N LYS A 82 54.00 5.84 -16.80
CA LYS A 82 54.60 5.94 -18.15
C LYS A 82 54.24 7.22 -18.92
N GLY A 83 53.56 8.18 -18.28
CA GLY A 83 53.33 9.52 -18.86
C GLY A 83 52.52 9.54 -20.17
N ARG A 84 51.49 8.70 -20.31
CA ARG A 84 50.59 8.71 -21.48
C ARG A 84 49.65 9.92 -21.51
N SER A 85 49.14 10.23 -22.70
CA SER A 85 48.16 11.30 -22.97
C SER A 85 46.90 11.21 -22.09
N GLU A 86 46.44 12.36 -21.62
CA GLU A 86 45.21 12.56 -20.82
C GLU A 86 43.96 11.92 -21.47
N ALA A 87 43.88 11.92 -22.81
CA ALA A 87 42.80 11.29 -23.56
C ALA A 87 42.78 9.76 -23.40
N ALA A 88 43.94 9.12 -23.36
CA ALA A 88 44.04 7.67 -23.16
C ALA A 88 43.64 7.27 -21.73
N HIS A 89 43.99 8.12 -20.75
CA HIS A 89 43.58 7.92 -19.36
C HIS A 89 42.06 8.05 -19.20
N SER A 90 41.47 9.12 -19.73
CA SER A 90 40.01 9.33 -19.71
C SER A 90 39.23 8.18 -20.35
N SER A 91 39.73 7.65 -21.48
CA SER A 91 39.15 6.47 -22.13
C SER A 91 39.18 5.22 -21.26
N LEU A 92 40.26 4.99 -20.51
CA LEU A 92 40.37 3.85 -19.59
C LEU A 92 39.48 4.03 -18.36
N MET A 93 39.39 5.25 -17.81
CA MET A 93 38.45 5.54 -16.72
C MET A 93 37.02 5.22 -17.14
N PHE A 94 36.63 5.62 -18.36
CA PHE A 94 35.28 5.37 -18.85
C PHE A 94 35.04 3.88 -19.14
N LEU A 95 36.04 3.14 -19.63
CA LEU A 95 35.98 1.68 -19.72
C LEU A 95 35.80 1.04 -18.34
N GLN A 96 36.50 1.52 -17.31
CA GLN A 96 36.32 1.05 -15.94
C GLN A 96 34.90 1.33 -15.43
N SER A 97 34.35 2.53 -15.69
CA SER A 97 32.96 2.86 -15.36
C SER A 97 31.98 1.91 -16.04
N TYR A 98 32.19 1.58 -17.32
CA TYR A 98 31.34 0.64 -18.05
C TYR A 98 31.39 -0.78 -17.47
N LEU A 99 32.58 -1.31 -17.19
CA LEU A 99 32.71 -2.63 -16.57
C LEU A 99 32.11 -2.65 -15.16
N THR A 100 32.24 -1.56 -14.42
CA THR A 100 31.61 -1.42 -13.09
C THR A 100 30.09 -1.38 -13.22
N TYR A 101 29.55 -0.66 -14.21
CA TYR A 101 28.12 -0.68 -14.53
C TYR A 101 27.63 -2.10 -14.83
N ILE A 102 28.34 -2.86 -15.67
CA ILE A 102 27.99 -4.26 -15.97
C ILE A 102 27.94 -5.07 -14.67
N ARG A 103 28.96 -4.99 -13.81
CA ARG A 103 28.96 -5.68 -12.51
C ARG A 103 27.72 -5.34 -11.68
N LEU A 104 27.40 -4.06 -11.54
CA LEU A 104 26.25 -3.61 -10.77
C LEU A 104 24.93 -4.09 -11.38
N SER A 105 24.78 -3.97 -12.69
CA SER A 105 23.57 -4.35 -13.44
C SER A 105 23.32 -5.86 -13.36
N LYS A 106 24.37 -6.66 -13.56
CA LYS A 106 24.26 -8.13 -13.45
C LYS A 106 24.07 -8.59 -12.00
N THR A 107 24.57 -7.84 -11.02
CA THR A 107 24.25 -8.07 -9.61
C THR A 107 22.76 -7.84 -9.32
N VAL A 108 22.16 -6.80 -9.90
CA VAL A 108 20.72 -6.55 -9.78
C VAL A 108 19.92 -7.68 -10.43
N GLU A 109 20.21 -8.04 -11.68
CA GLU A 109 19.53 -9.13 -12.41
C GLU A 109 19.59 -10.46 -11.64
N ARG A 110 20.77 -10.84 -11.12
CA ARG A 110 20.94 -12.04 -10.30
C ARG A 110 20.07 -12.00 -9.03
N ASN A 111 20.04 -10.89 -8.32
CA ASN A 111 19.24 -10.76 -7.10
C ASN A 111 17.74 -10.78 -7.38
N LEU A 112 17.29 -10.27 -8.54
CA LEU A 112 15.88 -10.37 -8.94
C LEU A 112 15.45 -11.83 -9.15
N LEU A 113 16.29 -12.66 -9.78
CA LEU A 113 16.04 -14.10 -9.90
C LEU A 113 16.07 -14.80 -8.54
N PHE A 114 17.00 -14.41 -7.66
CA PHE A 114 17.06 -14.95 -6.30
C PHE A 114 15.78 -14.63 -5.51
N ILE A 115 15.29 -13.40 -5.63
CA ILE A 115 13.99 -12.98 -5.06
C ILE A 115 12.84 -13.80 -5.64
N GLU A 116 12.83 -14.05 -6.94
CA GLU A 116 11.81 -14.88 -7.61
C GLU A 116 11.81 -16.30 -7.02
N SER A 117 12.99 -16.92 -6.87
CA SER A 117 13.13 -18.24 -6.24
C SER A 117 12.66 -18.25 -4.78
N LEU A 118 12.97 -17.20 -4.00
CA LEU A 118 12.50 -17.06 -2.63
C LEU A 118 10.97 -16.94 -2.55
N LYS A 119 10.34 -16.20 -3.47
CA LYS A 119 8.88 -16.04 -3.55
C LYS A 119 8.18 -17.34 -3.95
N GLU A 120 8.72 -18.08 -4.92
CA GLU A 120 8.21 -19.41 -5.29
C GLU A 120 8.20 -20.35 -4.07
N ASN A 121 9.31 -20.39 -3.33
CA ASN A 121 9.43 -21.18 -2.11
C ASN A 121 8.46 -20.74 -0.99
N MET A 122 8.08 -19.46 -0.91
CA MET A 122 7.03 -19.01 0.03
C MET A 122 5.66 -19.55 -0.36
N ASN A 123 5.30 -19.46 -1.64
CA ASN A 123 3.98 -19.89 -2.12
C ASN A 123 3.82 -21.42 -2.11
N SER A 124 4.90 -22.18 -2.31
CA SER A 124 4.89 -23.64 -2.27
C SER A 124 4.87 -24.24 -0.86
N SER A 125 5.00 -23.41 0.19
CA SER A 125 5.03 -23.89 1.58
C SER A 125 3.69 -24.43 2.08
N GLU A 126 2.58 -24.23 1.35
CA GLU A 126 1.29 -24.87 1.65
C GLU A 126 1.28 -26.38 1.30
N THR A 127 2.26 -26.88 0.55
CA THR A 127 2.35 -28.29 0.10
C THR A 127 3.72 -28.95 0.35
N ALA A 128 4.60 -28.34 1.15
CA ALA A 128 5.97 -28.84 1.34
C ALA A 128 6.04 -30.07 2.25
N VAL A 129 6.11 -31.25 1.62
CA VAL A 129 6.35 -32.57 2.24
C VAL A 129 7.85 -32.82 2.50
N ASP A 130 8.76 -32.02 1.92
CA ASP A 130 10.20 -32.23 2.02
C ASP A 130 10.90 -31.08 2.73
N GLY A 131 11.42 -31.34 3.94
CA GLY A 131 12.47 -30.70 4.77
C GLY A 131 13.19 -29.39 4.41
N LYS A 132 12.74 -28.59 3.45
CA LYS A 132 13.27 -27.29 3.06
C LYS A 132 12.66 -26.23 3.98
N ARG A 133 13.52 -25.38 4.53
CA ARG A 133 13.12 -24.25 5.38
C ARG A 133 12.17 -23.35 4.60
N ALA A 134 10.96 -23.14 5.13
CA ALA A 134 10.01 -22.18 4.57
C ALA A 134 10.65 -20.78 4.52
N THR A 135 10.60 -20.16 3.35
CA THR A 135 11.05 -18.78 3.18
C THR A 135 10.16 -17.86 4.00
N LYS A 136 10.75 -16.88 4.70
CA LYS A 136 10.03 -15.88 5.49
C LYS A 136 10.13 -14.50 4.82
N PRO A 137 9.20 -13.56 5.09
CA PRO A 137 9.27 -12.19 4.56
C PRO A 137 10.61 -11.49 4.80
N GLN A 138 11.23 -11.73 5.96
CA GLN A 138 12.56 -11.21 6.32
C GLN A 138 13.68 -11.63 5.34
N ASP A 139 13.57 -12.81 4.72
CA ASP A 139 14.59 -13.33 3.81
C ASP A 139 14.62 -12.56 2.48
N LEU A 140 13.54 -11.81 2.16
CA LEU A 140 13.44 -10.96 0.97
C LEU A 140 14.00 -9.56 1.17
N VAL A 141 14.15 -9.09 2.42
CA VAL A 141 14.62 -7.72 2.72
C VAL A 141 16.04 -7.50 2.19
N ARG A 142 16.95 -8.44 2.50
CA ARG A 142 18.37 -8.30 2.19
C ARG A 142 18.66 -8.26 0.68
N PRO A 143 18.07 -9.12 -0.17
CA PRO A 143 18.23 -9.01 -1.63
C PRO A 143 17.75 -7.66 -2.19
N TYR A 144 16.62 -7.11 -1.71
CA TYR A 144 16.17 -5.79 -2.15
C TYR A 144 17.12 -4.67 -1.69
N GLU A 145 17.69 -4.75 -0.48
CA GLU A 145 18.73 -3.79 -0.06
C GLU A 145 19.95 -3.82 -0.97
N ILE A 146 20.41 -5.01 -1.36
CA ILE A 146 21.54 -5.17 -2.28
C ILE A 146 21.20 -4.52 -3.63
N ILE A 147 19.99 -4.73 -4.17
CA ILE A 147 19.55 -4.08 -5.41
C ILE A 147 19.61 -2.56 -5.28
N ILE A 148 19.03 -2.01 -4.21
CA ILE A 148 18.98 -0.56 -3.97
C ILE A 148 20.40 0.01 -3.82
N GLN A 149 21.30 -0.70 -3.14
CA GLN A 149 22.70 -0.29 -3.02
C GLN A 149 23.40 -0.24 -4.38
N ASN A 150 23.21 -1.27 -5.22
CA ASN A 150 23.82 -1.31 -6.56
C ASN A 150 23.27 -0.20 -7.46
N LEU A 151 21.96 0.08 -7.42
CA LEU A 151 21.36 1.19 -8.17
C LEU A 151 21.88 2.55 -7.69
N ASN A 152 22.04 2.74 -6.38
CA ASN A 152 22.64 3.96 -5.86
C ASN A 152 24.11 4.11 -6.26
N GLU A 153 24.88 3.01 -6.32
CA GLU A 153 26.27 3.04 -6.80
C GLU A 153 26.34 3.37 -8.29
N MET A 154 25.37 2.91 -9.10
CA MET A 154 25.28 3.23 -10.53
C MET A 154 25.17 4.74 -10.78
N THR A 155 24.43 5.48 -9.97
CA THR A 155 24.28 6.94 -10.14
C THR A 155 25.55 7.73 -9.83
N GLN A 156 26.53 7.09 -9.19
CA GLN A 156 27.82 7.70 -8.84
C GLN A 156 28.96 7.29 -9.78
N LEU A 157 28.64 6.61 -10.90
CA LEU A 157 29.66 6.18 -11.84
C LEU A 157 30.27 7.37 -12.61
N PRO A 158 31.62 7.47 -12.65
CA PRO A 158 32.28 8.56 -13.36
C PRO A 158 31.93 8.58 -14.85
N GLY A 159 31.59 9.76 -15.36
CA GLY A 159 31.24 9.99 -16.76
C GLY A 159 29.76 9.82 -17.10
N LEU A 160 28.90 9.61 -16.09
CA LEU A 160 27.43 9.56 -16.22
C LEU A 160 26.71 10.72 -15.51
N GLU A 161 27.43 11.69 -14.94
CA GLU A 161 26.88 12.77 -14.11
C GLU A 161 25.91 13.67 -14.89
N ASN A 162 26.15 13.83 -16.18
CA ASN A 162 25.32 14.66 -17.07
C ASN A 162 24.24 13.85 -17.80
N ASP A 163 24.17 12.55 -17.57
CA ASP A 163 23.20 11.68 -18.21
C ASP A 163 21.89 11.64 -17.41
N LEU A 164 21.12 12.72 -17.51
CA LEU A 164 19.89 12.91 -16.73
C LEU A 164 18.89 11.77 -16.94
N ASN A 165 18.77 11.27 -18.17
CA ASN A 165 17.87 10.15 -18.48
C ASN A 165 18.28 8.88 -17.72
N PHE A 166 19.58 8.59 -17.64
CA PHE A 166 20.08 7.46 -16.86
C PHE A 166 19.79 7.61 -15.36
N LEU A 167 20.07 8.79 -14.83
CA LEU A 167 19.91 9.09 -13.42
C LEU A 167 18.44 8.99 -13.00
N GLU A 168 17.53 9.56 -13.79
CA GLU A 168 16.09 9.49 -13.54
C GLU A 168 15.55 8.05 -13.64
N GLU A 169 15.98 7.27 -14.65
CA GLU A 169 15.60 5.85 -14.80
C GLU A 169 16.07 5.02 -13.60
N THR A 170 17.32 5.22 -13.17
CA THR A 170 17.93 4.51 -12.05
C THR A 170 17.26 4.90 -10.72
N GLU A 171 16.94 6.19 -10.54
CA GLU A 171 16.21 6.66 -9.36
C GLU A 171 14.79 6.09 -9.31
N ALA A 172 14.07 6.07 -10.44
CA ALA A 172 12.72 5.51 -10.51
C ALA A 172 12.69 4.03 -10.11
N SER A 173 13.66 3.26 -10.61
CA SER A 173 13.87 1.85 -10.23
C SER A 173 14.27 1.71 -8.76
N SER A 174 15.13 2.59 -8.24
CA SER A 174 15.52 2.60 -6.82
C SER A 174 14.31 2.83 -5.91
N LEU A 175 13.39 3.74 -6.27
CA LEU A 175 12.13 3.95 -5.56
C LEU A 175 11.23 2.71 -5.61
N ALA A 176 11.13 2.05 -6.77
CA ALA A 176 10.34 0.82 -6.92
C ALA A 176 10.82 -0.28 -5.95
N TYR A 177 12.12 -0.53 -5.88
CA TYR A 177 12.66 -1.55 -4.98
C TYR A 177 12.64 -1.13 -3.51
N LYS A 178 12.73 0.18 -3.21
CA LYS A 178 12.48 0.70 -1.85
C LYS A 178 11.04 0.38 -1.40
N ALA A 179 10.05 0.46 -2.28
CA ALA A 179 8.68 0.07 -1.97
C ALA A 179 8.59 -1.42 -1.60
N HIS A 180 9.17 -2.31 -2.41
CA HIS A 180 9.20 -3.74 -2.12
C HIS A 180 9.90 -4.04 -0.78
N ARG A 181 11.05 -3.43 -0.52
CA ARG A 181 11.75 -3.59 0.77
C ARG A 181 10.88 -3.13 1.94
N CYS A 182 10.27 -1.95 1.85
CA CYS A 182 9.39 -1.43 2.90
C CYS A 182 8.17 -2.34 3.15
N PHE A 183 7.58 -2.89 2.08
CA PHE A 183 6.50 -3.87 2.20
C PHE A 183 6.94 -5.10 2.99
N TYR A 184 8.06 -5.74 2.64
CA TYR A 184 8.51 -6.93 3.37
C TYR A 184 8.95 -6.65 4.81
N ILE A 185 9.47 -5.45 5.10
CA ILE A 185 9.71 -5.04 6.48
C ILE A 185 8.37 -4.88 7.22
N ALA A 186 7.33 -4.32 6.59
CA ALA A 186 5.99 -4.22 7.17
C ALA A 186 5.41 -5.60 7.50
N GLU A 187 5.55 -6.58 6.60
CA GLU A 187 5.16 -7.97 6.84
C GLU A 187 5.87 -8.57 8.07
N VAL A 188 7.16 -8.26 8.27
CA VAL A 188 7.91 -8.70 9.46
C VAL A 188 7.35 -8.08 10.74
N TYR A 189 7.01 -6.79 10.74
CA TYR A 189 6.38 -6.12 11.89
C TYR A 189 4.96 -6.65 12.16
N SER A 190 4.17 -6.88 11.10
CA SER A 190 2.86 -7.51 11.20
C SER A 190 2.95 -8.90 11.82
N ALA A 191 3.94 -9.71 11.44
CA ALA A 191 4.13 -11.06 11.99
C ALA A 191 4.44 -11.10 13.50
N VAL A 192 4.89 -9.98 14.08
CA VAL A 192 5.16 -9.83 15.52
C VAL A 192 4.15 -8.90 16.22
N ASN A 193 2.97 -8.70 15.62
CA ASN A 193 1.87 -7.89 16.14
C ASN A 193 2.20 -6.40 16.39
N LYS A 194 3.27 -5.89 15.76
CA LYS A 194 3.64 -4.47 15.79
C LYS A 194 2.89 -3.70 14.70
N TRP A 195 1.58 -3.58 14.91
CA TRP A 195 0.64 -3.12 13.90
C TRP A 195 0.85 -1.65 13.50
N VAL A 196 1.20 -0.78 14.46
CA VAL A 196 1.45 0.65 14.21
C VAL A 196 2.65 0.84 13.29
N GLU A 197 3.75 0.16 13.57
CA GLU A 197 4.95 0.17 12.75
C GLU A 197 4.69 -0.42 11.36
N ALA A 198 3.92 -1.52 11.29
CA ALA A 198 3.53 -2.12 10.01
C ALA A 198 2.71 -1.13 9.15
N VAL A 199 1.68 -0.48 9.71
CA VAL A 199 0.87 0.53 9.01
C VAL A 199 1.74 1.69 8.50
N ALA A 200 2.66 2.18 9.32
CA ALA A 200 3.59 3.25 8.92
C ALA A 200 4.47 2.82 7.73
N LEU A 201 4.97 1.59 7.73
CA LEU A 201 5.80 1.04 6.65
C LEU A 201 5.00 0.76 5.38
N TYR A 202 3.76 0.26 5.47
CA TYR A 202 2.85 0.15 4.33
C TYR A 202 2.59 1.52 3.70
N GLY A 203 2.31 2.55 4.52
CA GLY A 203 2.14 3.92 4.05
C GLY A 203 3.39 4.46 3.33
N ARG A 204 4.59 4.16 3.85
CA ARG A 204 5.84 4.54 3.20
C ARG A 204 6.07 3.80 1.87
N ALA A 205 5.74 2.52 1.81
CA ALA A 205 5.82 1.74 0.58
C ALA A 205 4.86 2.30 -0.49
N GLU A 206 3.64 2.69 -0.11
CA GLU A 206 2.67 3.33 -0.98
C GLU A 206 3.18 4.67 -1.56
N GLU A 207 3.85 5.49 -0.74
CA GLU A 207 4.48 6.73 -1.20
C GLU A 207 5.56 6.46 -2.26
N TYR A 208 6.42 5.46 -2.04
CA TYR A 208 7.44 5.08 -3.00
C TYR A 208 6.85 4.56 -4.31
N ILE A 209 5.78 3.76 -4.27
CA ILE A 209 5.06 3.31 -5.46
C ILE A 209 4.52 4.51 -6.24
N LYS A 210 3.83 5.44 -5.58
CA LYS A 210 3.26 6.63 -6.23
C LYS A 210 4.34 7.46 -6.91
N ARG A 211 5.46 7.70 -6.23
CA ARG A 211 6.60 8.46 -6.79
C ARG A 211 7.25 7.74 -7.97
N SER A 212 7.45 6.43 -7.86
CA SER A 212 8.06 5.62 -8.92
C SER A 212 7.16 5.55 -10.16
N LEU A 213 5.87 5.27 -10.00
CA LEU A 213 4.90 5.19 -11.12
C LEU A 213 4.61 6.54 -11.78
N LYS A 214 4.76 7.66 -11.04
CA LYS A 214 4.63 9.01 -11.60
C LYS A 214 5.85 9.41 -12.45
N ASN A 215 7.00 8.77 -12.25
CA ASN A 215 8.21 9.11 -12.97
C ASN A 215 8.17 8.53 -14.40
N PRO A 216 8.15 9.36 -15.47
CA PRO A 216 8.07 8.89 -16.86
C PRO A 216 9.33 8.13 -17.31
N ALA A 217 10.45 8.23 -16.59
CA ALA A 217 11.66 7.47 -16.87
C ALA A 217 11.52 5.97 -16.53
N LEU A 218 10.54 5.58 -15.72
CA LEU A 218 10.24 4.18 -15.44
C LEU A 218 9.58 3.53 -16.67
N LYS A 219 10.37 2.81 -17.47
CA LYS A 219 9.88 2.16 -18.71
C LYS A 219 9.70 0.65 -18.59
N GLU A 220 10.29 0.03 -17.58
CA GLU A 220 10.27 -1.43 -17.42
C GLU A 220 8.85 -1.93 -17.09
N LYS A 221 8.18 -2.52 -18.10
CA LYS A 221 6.80 -3.00 -17.98
C LYS A 221 6.62 -4.07 -16.89
N LYS A 222 7.60 -4.97 -16.72
CA LYS A 222 7.57 -6.02 -15.69
C LYS A 222 7.53 -5.39 -14.30
N LEU A 223 8.42 -4.44 -14.04
CA LEU A 223 8.48 -3.72 -12.76
C LEU A 223 7.22 -2.88 -12.50
N ILE A 224 6.69 -2.18 -13.51
CA ILE A 224 5.42 -1.45 -13.39
C ILE A 224 4.27 -2.40 -13.01
N GLY A 225 4.19 -3.58 -13.62
CA GLY A 225 3.21 -4.61 -13.26
C GLY A 225 3.36 -5.05 -11.80
N GLN A 226 4.59 -5.35 -11.38
CA GLN A 226 4.90 -5.73 -10.00
C GLN A 226 4.53 -4.65 -8.98
N LEU A 227 4.73 -3.36 -9.31
CA LEU A 227 4.34 -2.25 -8.43
C LEU A 227 2.82 -2.12 -8.29
N LYS A 228 2.06 -2.37 -9.36
CA LYS A 228 0.59 -2.36 -9.30
C LYS A 228 0.07 -3.49 -8.42
N GLU A 229 0.59 -4.70 -8.60
CA GLU A 229 0.26 -5.84 -7.74
C GLU A 229 0.65 -5.59 -6.28
N LEU A 230 1.83 -5.00 -6.05
CA LEU A 230 2.29 -4.63 -4.71
C LEU A 230 1.36 -3.58 -4.08
N SER A 231 0.88 -2.61 -4.86
CA SER A 231 -0.06 -1.58 -4.38
C SER A 231 -1.35 -2.21 -3.85
N THR A 232 -1.92 -3.18 -4.57
CA THR A 232 -3.12 -3.90 -4.12
C THR A 232 -2.86 -4.67 -2.82
N LYS A 233 -1.70 -5.34 -2.70
CA LYS A 233 -1.31 -6.05 -1.47
C LYS A 233 -1.12 -5.12 -0.28
N ILE A 234 -0.44 -3.99 -0.50
CA ILE A 234 -0.23 -2.95 0.52
C ILE A 234 -1.56 -2.42 1.01
N GLU A 235 -2.50 -2.12 0.11
CA GLU A 235 -3.81 -1.59 0.48
C GLU A 235 -4.56 -2.56 1.41
N ALA A 236 -4.66 -3.84 1.02
CA ALA A 236 -5.30 -4.87 1.83
C ALA A 236 -4.61 -5.05 3.20
N ASN A 237 -3.28 -5.21 3.21
CA ASN A 237 -2.53 -5.47 4.43
C ASN A 237 -2.49 -4.26 5.37
N LYS A 238 -2.50 -3.04 4.83
CA LYS A 238 -2.57 -1.79 5.60
C LYS A 238 -3.88 -1.67 6.35
N TYR A 239 -5.03 -1.89 5.69
CA TYR A 239 -6.32 -1.83 6.36
C TYR A 239 -6.51 -2.96 7.37
N ASN A 240 -6.01 -4.16 7.06
CA ASN A 240 -6.00 -5.27 8.02
C ASN A 240 -5.18 -4.91 9.27
N ALA A 241 -3.92 -4.50 9.10
CA ALA A 241 -3.06 -4.09 10.21
C ALA A 241 -3.64 -2.89 10.99
N TYR A 242 -4.29 -1.95 10.31
CA TYR A 242 -4.96 -0.82 10.96
C TYR A 242 -6.17 -1.24 11.80
N SER A 243 -6.98 -2.19 11.32
CA SER A 243 -8.06 -2.78 12.11
C SER A 243 -7.51 -3.50 13.34
N LEU A 244 -6.46 -4.31 13.16
CA LEU A 244 -5.80 -5.04 14.25
C LEU A 244 -5.07 -4.12 15.24
N SER A 245 -4.63 -2.93 14.86
CA SER A 245 -4.05 -1.97 15.81
C SER A 245 -5.10 -1.37 16.74
N ILE A 246 -6.31 -1.13 16.24
CA ILE A 246 -7.45 -0.64 17.00
C ILE A 246 -8.03 -1.74 17.90
N LEU A 247 -8.20 -2.96 17.37
CA LEU A 247 -8.76 -4.09 18.13
C LEU A 247 -7.73 -4.71 19.09
N GLY A 248 -6.46 -4.75 18.69
CA GLY A 248 -5.38 -5.37 19.47
C GLY A 248 -5.00 -4.59 20.72
N THR A 249 -5.46 -3.34 20.86
CA THR A 249 -5.31 -2.56 22.09
C THR A 249 -6.25 -3.06 23.21
N ASP A 250 -7.32 -3.80 22.89
CA ASP A 250 -8.28 -4.29 23.89
C ASP A 250 -7.83 -5.57 24.63
N ASN A 251 -6.81 -6.27 24.11
CA ASN A 251 -6.31 -7.51 24.72
C ASN A 251 -5.39 -7.30 25.93
N SER A 252 -5.26 -6.08 26.46
CA SER A 252 -4.45 -5.79 27.66
C SER A 252 -5.25 -5.47 28.93
N SER A 253 -6.60 -5.50 28.92
CA SER A 253 -7.37 -5.25 30.16
C SER A 253 -8.80 -5.80 30.23
N ALA A 254 -9.26 -6.66 29.31
CA ALA A 254 -10.62 -7.19 29.36
C ALA A 254 -10.74 -8.63 29.93
N GLN A 255 -9.68 -9.19 30.50
CA GLN A 255 -9.83 -10.39 31.34
C GLN A 255 -10.41 -9.98 32.72
N GLY A 256 -11.74 -10.00 32.82
CA GLY A 256 -12.38 -10.70 33.94
C GLY A 256 -13.05 -9.89 35.06
N ASP A 257 -12.95 -8.56 35.14
CA ASP A 257 -13.35 -7.86 36.39
C ASP A 257 -14.49 -6.83 36.30
N SER A 258 -14.99 -6.48 35.11
CA SER A 258 -16.07 -5.47 34.96
C SER A 258 -17.47 -6.05 34.71
N ALA A 259 -17.58 -7.27 34.15
CA ALA A 259 -18.86 -7.90 33.83
C ALA A 259 -19.76 -8.14 35.07
N SER A 260 -19.19 -8.25 36.26
CA SER A 260 -19.92 -8.57 37.50
C SER A 260 -20.33 -7.36 38.35
N LYS A 261 -19.99 -6.12 37.96
CA LYS A 261 -20.21 -4.93 38.81
C LYS A 261 -21.30 -3.98 38.32
N ASN A 262 -21.67 -4.03 37.04
CA ASN A 262 -22.71 -3.13 36.51
C ASN A 262 -24.10 -3.74 36.75
N LYS A 263 -24.76 -3.28 37.83
CA LYS A 263 -26.12 -3.71 38.21
C LYS A 263 -27.24 -2.97 37.45
N LYS A 264 -26.89 -2.09 36.50
CA LYS A 264 -27.87 -1.33 35.73
C LYS A 264 -28.54 -2.23 34.67
N PRO A 265 -29.85 -2.09 34.44
CA PRO A 265 -30.52 -2.79 33.35
C PRO A 265 -29.94 -2.38 31.99
N LEU A 266 -30.00 -3.27 30.99
CA LEU A 266 -29.46 -3.01 29.64
C LEU A 266 -29.92 -1.68 29.05
N MET A 267 -31.18 -1.30 29.29
CA MET A 267 -31.78 -0.04 28.83
C MET A 267 -31.02 1.22 29.30
N GLU A 268 -30.34 1.17 30.44
CA GLU A 268 -29.60 2.30 31.02
C GLU A 268 -28.12 2.35 30.62
N ARG A 269 -27.67 1.42 29.77
CA ARG A 269 -26.26 1.25 29.38
C ARG A 269 -26.10 0.86 27.90
N LEU A 270 -26.95 1.40 27.02
CA LEU A 270 -26.93 1.09 25.58
C LEU A 270 -25.69 1.63 24.85
N ASP A 271 -25.00 2.58 25.46
CA ASP A 271 -23.76 3.21 25.02
C ASP A 271 -22.49 2.46 25.50
N GLU A 272 -22.65 1.48 26.41
CA GLU A 272 -21.54 0.69 26.96
C GLU A 272 -21.61 -0.77 26.49
N TYR A 273 -20.52 -1.26 25.87
CA TYR A 273 -20.39 -2.69 25.59
C TYR A 273 -19.93 -3.45 26.84
N VAL A 274 -20.80 -4.33 27.35
CA VAL A 274 -20.52 -5.22 28.49
C VAL A 274 -20.98 -6.63 28.14
N GLU A 275 -20.10 -7.61 28.27
CA GLU A 275 -20.45 -9.03 28.20
C GLU A 275 -21.29 -9.40 29.43
N ASP A 276 -22.61 -9.39 29.26
CA ASP A 276 -23.57 -9.69 30.33
C ASP A 276 -24.23 -11.06 30.10
N PRO A 277 -23.75 -12.13 30.77
CA PRO A 277 -24.32 -13.47 30.63
C PRO A 277 -25.75 -13.58 31.17
N THR A 278 -26.24 -12.60 31.94
CA THR A 278 -27.63 -12.62 32.43
C THR A 278 -28.63 -12.36 31.30
N LEU A 279 -28.23 -11.70 30.21
CA LEU A 279 -29.10 -11.41 29.06
C LEU A 279 -29.56 -12.66 28.30
N ILE A 280 -28.78 -13.74 28.37
CA ILE A 280 -29.12 -15.05 27.77
C ILE A 280 -29.73 -16.02 28.78
N SER A 281 -29.95 -15.58 30.01
CA SER A 281 -30.56 -16.39 31.07
C SER A 281 -32.10 -16.40 30.97
N GLN A 282 -32.75 -17.24 31.78
CA GLN A 282 -34.21 -17.29 31.91
C GLN A 282 -34.81 -16.02 32.55
N GLN A 283 -33.98 -15.16 33.16
CA GLN A 283 -34.39 -13.91 33.81
C GLN A 283 -33.46 -12.76 33.43
N PRO A 284 -33.58 -12.24 32.19
CA PRO A 284 -32.67 -11.21 31.69
C PRO A 284 -32.99 -9.84 32.30
N HIS A 285 -31.95 -9.12 32.74
CA HIS A 285 -32.09 -7.78 33.34
C HIS A 285 -32.10 -6.67 32.26
N ILE A 286 -33.13 -6.69 31.40
CA ILE A 286 -33.23 -5.81 30.23
C ILE A 286 -33.66 -4.39 30.61
N ALA A 287 -34.74 -4.30 31.40
CA ALA A 287 -35.38 -3.06 31.81
C ALA A 287 -36.11 -3.29 33.14
N GLN A 288 -36.36 -2.23 33.89
CA GLN A 288 -37.23 -2.29 35.06
C GLN A 288 -38.68 -2.49 34.60
N PHE A 289 -39.31 -3.58 35.04
CA PHE A 289 -40.70 -3.89 34.77
C PHE A 289 -41.42 -4.34 36.05
N PRO A 290 -42.59 -3.76 36.38
CA PRO A 290 -43.28 -2.69 35.67
C PRO A 290 -42.51 -1.35 35.74
N PRO A 291 -42.67 -0.45 34.75
CA PRO A 291 -42.06 0.88 34.78
C PRO A 291 -42.53 1.67 36.00
N ASP A 292 -41.66 2.53 36.54
CA ASP A 292 -42.05 3.43 37.63
C ASP A 292 -43.12 4.42 37.15
N PHE A 293 -44.09 4.72 38.04
CA PHE A 293 -45.12 5.71 37.75
C PHE A 293 -44.49 7.10 37.61
N GLN A 294 -44.66 7.71 36.44
CA GLN A 294 -44.24 9.08 36.17
C GLN A 294 -45.46 10.02 36.15
N PRO A 295 -45.34 11.25 36.70
CA PRO A 295 -46.40 12.23 36.61
C PRO A 295 -46.61 12.63 35.14
N ILE A 296 -47.82 12.43 34.63
CA ILE A 296 -48.20 12.86 33.29
C ILE A 296 -48.91 14.21 33.43
N PRO A 297 -48.53 15.26 32.67
CA PRO A 297 -49.28 16.50 32.68
C PRO A 297 -50.74 16.24 32.28
N CYS A 298 -51.68 16.80 33.05
CA CYS A 298 -53.10 16.70 32.71
C CYS A 298 -53.34 17.20 31.29
N LYS A 299 -54.19 16.50 30.54
CA LYS A 299 -54.59 16.89 29.17
C LYS A 299 -54.93 18.40 29.16
N PRO A 300 -54.27 19.21 28.32
CA PRO A 300 -54.51 20.65 28.30
C PRO A 300 -55.97 20.94 27.98
N LEU A 301 -56.52 21.98 28.61
CA LEU A 301 -57.88 22.42 28.33
C LEU A 301 -57.95 22.88 26.87
N PHE A 302 -58.82 22.22 26.10
CA PHE A 302 -59.13 22.58 24.73
C PHE A 302 -60.60 22.99 24.66
N PHE A 303 -60.87 24.24 24.29
CA PHE A 303 -62.22 24.75 24.13
C PHE A 303 -62.59 24.73 22.65
N ASP A 304 -63.75 24.18 22.33
CA ASP A 304 -64.32 24.28 20.99
C ASP A 304 -64.98 25.66 20.82
N LEU A 305 -64.20 26.62 20.30
CA LEU A 305 -64.67 27.97 20.04
C LEU A 305 -65.57 28.05 18.78
N ALA A 306 -65.58 27.02 17.92
CA ALA A 306 -66.40 27.02 16.72
C ALA A 306 -67.89 26.92 17.08
N LEU A 307 -68.22 26.25 18.19
CA LEU A 307 -69.59 26.20 18.72
C LEU A 307 -70.15 27.60 19.00
N ASN A 308 -69.32 28.53 19.49
CA ASN A 308 -69.74 29.91 19.75
C ASN A 308 -70.06 30.70 18.47
N GLN A 309 -69.64 30.21 17.29
CA GLN A 309 -69.88 30.86 16.00
C GLN A 309 -71.14 30.32 15.31
N ILE A 310 -71.85 29.36 15.92
CA ILE A 310 -73.13 28.88 15.41
C ILE A 310 -74.22 29.85 15.87
N GLU A 311 -74.41 30.90 15.08
CA GLU A 311 -75.50 31.85 15.27
C GLU A 311 -76.58 31.63 14.20
N PHE A 312 -77.84 31.90 14.55
CA PHE A 312 -78.89 31.94 13.54
C PHE A 312 -78.62 33.10 12.57
N PRO A 313 -78.88 32.93 11.26
CA PRO A 313 -78.84 34.05 10.34
C PRO A 313 -79.89 35.08 10.77
N SER A 314 -79.66 36.36 10.43
CA SER A 314 -80.68 37.39 10.68
C SER A 314 -82.00 36.97 10.05
N LEU A 315 -83.07 37.10 10.83
CA LEU A 315 -84.44 36.83 10.41
C LEU A 315 -85.20 38.12 10.10
N ASP A 316 -84.52 39.27 10.00
CA ASP A 316 -85.16 40.58 9.76
C ASP A 316 -86.01 40.57 8.49
N ASP A 317 -85.55 39.89 7.43
CA ASP A 317 -86.27 39.72 6.17
C ASP A 317 -87.51 38.79 6.26
N ARG A 318 -87.66 38.07 7.39
CA ARG A 318 -88.77 37.15 7.66
C ARG A 318 -89.77 37.72 8.68
N ILE A 319 -89.48 38.86 9.29
CA ILE A 319 -90.39 39.52 10.22
C ILE A 319 -91.29 40.47 9.41
N GLU A 320 -92.55 40.10 9.22
CA GLU A 320 -93.57 41.05 8.74
C GLU A 320 -93.73 42.18 9.77
N GLN A 321 -93.39 43.41 9.38
CA GLN A 321 -93.67 44.61 10.17
C GLN A 321 -95.19 44.77 10.35
N LYS A 322 -95.73 44.25 11.46
CA LYS A 322 -97.10 44.56 11.88
C LYS A 322 -97.19 46.05 12.19
N LYS A 323 -97.79 46.82 11.27
CA LYS A 323 -98.42 48.11 11.57
C LYS A 323 -99.53 47.88 12.59
N GLY A 324 -99.17 47.92 13.87
CA GLY A 324 -100.13 47.90 14.98
C GLY A 324 -100.78 49.26 15.13
N GLY A 325 -102.04 49.35 14.70
CA GLY A 325 -102.96 50.38 15.16
C GLY A 325 -103.11 50.31 16.68
N GLY A 326 -103.08 51.48 17.32
CA GLY A 326 -103.20 51.62 18.76
C GLY A 326 -104.58 51.28 19.28
N ILE A 327 -104.63 50.61 20.42
CA ILE A 327 -105.82 50.50 21.26
C ILE A 327 -105.38 50.81 22.69
N THR A 328 -105.58 52.06 23.09
CA THR A 328 -105.58 52.50 24.47
C THR A 328 -106.88 52.03 25.13
N ASN A 329 -106.80 51.71 26.43
CA ASN A 329 -107.90 51.46 27.37
C ASN A 329 -108.47 50.03 27.39
N PHE A 330 -108.03 49.20 28.34
CA PHE A 330 -108.84 48.92 29.53
C PHE A 330 -108.05 48.08 30.55
N VAL A 331 -107.71 48.69 31.69
CA VAL A 331 -107.44 47.98 32.95
C VAL A 331 -108.75 47.97 33.74
N ARG A 332 -109.30 46.79 34.02
CA ARG A 332 -110.08 46.46 35.23
C ARG A 332 -110.53 45.01 35.10
N GLY A 333 -109.93 44.09 35.85
CA GLY A 333 -110.35 43.79 37.22
C GLY A 333 -110.95 42.38 37.18
N TRP A 334 -110.25 41.38 37.73
CA TRP A 334 -110.46 40.91 39.11
C TRP A 334 -111.48 39.76 39.16
N LEU A 335 -111.03 38.67 39.78
CA LEU A 335 -111.70 37.48 40.33
C LEU A 335 -111.46 36.25 39.43
N GLY A 336 -110.76 35.20 39.83
CA GLY A 336 -110.44 34.70 41.17
C GLY A 336 -110.95 33.26 41.29
N GLY A 337 -110.04 32.32 41.57
CA GLY A 337 -110.32 31.13 42.38
C GLY A 337 -110.98 29.90 41.74
N TRP A 338 -110.28 28.77 41.88
CA TRP A 338 -110.73 27.36 41.82
C TRP A 338 -111.09 26.86 40.41
N LYS A 339 -110.55 25.75 39.91
CA LYS A 339 -110.17 24.49 40.55
C LYS A 339 -109.06 23.80 39.76
#